data_AF-A0A1M4PT78-F1
#
_entry.id   AF-A0A1M4PT78-F1
#
_cell.length_a   1.000
_cell.length_b   1.000
_cell.length_c   1.000
_cell.angle_alpha   90.00
_cell.angle_beta   90.00
_cell.angle_gamma   90.00
#
_symmetry.space_group_name_H-M   'P 1'
#
loop_
_entity.id
_entity.type
_entity.pdbx_description
1 polymer ?
#
loop_
_entity_poly.entity_id
_entity_poly.type
_entity_poly.pdbx_seq_one_letter_code
_entity_poly.pdbx_strand_id
1 'polypeptide(L)'
;MNNIIQLIAGKVKGEIEENIIRVLEGEGNLDDIVDSVGEMVNDIGIKTIQAIISELNSIIKKSPERSGKYHVHKGKVERTLITKFGELEFERAYYKNINENNYVYILDELLGIEKYERVEGNLKGDILDKSTDVSYKKAAELSTPVDISRETVKKIIRENGAIGNLELDIGKKRKVNTI
;
A
#
# COMPACT_ATOMS: atom_id res chain seq x y z
N MET A 1 13.25 16.10 6.79
CA MET A 1 13.06 15.32 8.04
C MET A 1 12.40 16.13 9.16
N ASN A 2 12.88 17.33 9.56
CA ASN A 2 12.27 18.09 10.67
C ASN A 2 10.77 18.44 10.50
N ASN A 3 10.30 18.58 9.25
CA ASN A 3 8.91 18.90 8.97
C ASN A 3 7.94 17.73 9.31
N ILE A 4 8.33 16.46 9.06
CA ILE A 4 7.41 15.33 9.29
C ILE A 4 7.12 15.09 10.78
N ILE A 5 8.14 15.26 11.63
CA ILE A 5 7.98 15.10 13.08
C ILE A 5 7.02 16.15 13.63
N GLN A 6 7.17 17.40 13.18
CA GLN A 6 6.27 18.49 13.56
C GLN A 6 4.84 18.26 13.05
N LEU A 7 4.70 17.77 11.82
CA LEU A 7 3.40 17.43 11.24
C LEU A 7 2.70 16.30 12.02
N ILE A 8 3.43 15.24 12.38
CA ILE A 8 2.91 14.14 13.20
C ILE A 8 2.52 14.65 14.59
N ALA A 9 3.38 15.43 15.25
CA ALA A 9 3.08 15.99 16.57
C ALA A 9 1.85 16.90 16.53
N GLY A 10 1.71 17.73 15.49
CA GLY A 10 0.53 18.55 15.27
C GLY A 10 -0.74 17.71 15.09
N LYS A 11 -0.65 16.60 14.34
CA LYS A 11 -1.79 15.70 14.12
C LYS A 11 -2.20 14.98 15.40
N VAL A 12 -1.25 14.48 16.18
CA VAL A 12 -1.52 13.88 17.50
C VAL A 12 -2.17 14.88 18.44
N LYS A 13 -1.65 16.12 18.47
CA LYS A 13 -2.24 17.18 19.29
C LYS A 13 -3.68 17.49 18.87
N GLY A 14 -3.93 17.67 17.57
CA GLY A 14 -5.26 17.95 17.03
C GLY A 14 -6.26 16.84 17.35
N GLU A 15 -5.86 15.58 17.17
CA GLU A 15 -6.69 14.41 17.50
C GLU A 15 -7.11 14.42 18.97
N ILE A 16 -6.19 14.73 19.89
CA ILE A 16 -6.50 14.83 21.32
C ILE A 16 -7.52 15.95 21.58
N GLU A 17 -7.31 17.14 21.02
CA GLU A 17 -8.19 18.30 21.22
C GLU A 17 -9.60 18.03 20.66
N GLU A 18 -9.70 17.48 19.44
CA GLU A 18 -10.96 17.15 18.78
C GLU A 18 -11.76 16.10 19.56
N ASN A 19 -11.10 15.03 20.03
CA ASN A 19 -11.75 13.99 20.83
C ASN A 19 -12.27 14.53 22.16
N ILE A 20 -11.50 15.40 22.85
CA ILE A 20 -11.94 16.03 24.10
C ILE A 20 -13.20 16.86 23.87
N ILE A 21 -13.22 17.68 22.81
CA ILE A 21 -14.37 18.53 22.49
C ILE A 21 -15.62 17.68 22.22
N ARG A 22 -15.53 16.68 21.33
CA ARG A 22 -16.66 15.80 21.00
C ARG A 22 -17.28 15.15 22.23
N VAL A 23 -16.45 14.66 23.15
CA VAL A 23 -16.94 14.01 24.39
C VAL A 23 -17.63 15.03 25.30
N LEU A 24 -17.06 16.22 25.48
CA LEU A 24 -17.65 17.26 26.31
C LEU A 24 -18.98 17.80 25.74
N GLU A 25 -19.15 17.76 24.42
CA GLU A 25 -20.38 18.15 23.72
C GLU A 25 -21.43 17.02 23.69
N GLY A 26 -21.09 15.81 24.17
CA GLY A 26 -21.97 14.65 24.16
C GLY A 26 -22.10 13.98 22.79
N GLU A 27 -21.19 14.27 21.86
CA GLU A 27 -21.16 13.76 20.49
C GLU A 27 -20.17 12.61 20.28
N GLY A 28 -19.47 12.16 21.33
CA GLY A 28 -18.50 11.08 21.24
C GLY A 28 -18.43 10.23 22.50
N ASN A 29 -18.11 8.95 22.32
CA ASN A 29 -17.87 7.98 23.38
C ASN A 29 -16.50 7.30 23.20
N LEU A 30 -16.20 6.31 24.06
CA LEU A 30 -14.91 5.62 24.03
C LEU A 30 -14.67 4.88 22.71
N ASP A 31 -15.68 4.25 22.12
CA ASP A 31 -15.56 3.51 20.87
C ASP A 31 -15.20 4.47 19.72
N ASP A 32 -15.87 5.64 19.66
CA ASP A 32 -15.56 6.69 18.68
C ASP A 32 -14.12 7.20 18.83
N ILE A 33 -13.63 7.34 20.07
CA ILE A 33 -12.23 7.74 20.34
C ILE A 33 -11.26 6.67 19.81
N VAL A 34 -11.54 5.39 20.07
CA VAL A 34 -10.67 4.29 19.65
C VAL A 34 -10.58 4.24 18.12
N ASP A 35 -11.71 4.36 17.43
CA ASP A 35 -11.76 4.36 15.96
C ASP A 35 -11.00 5.56 15.38
N SER A 36 -11.25 6.77 15.90
CA SER A 36 -10.60 8.02 15.48
C SER A 36 -9.08 7.98 15.66
N VAL A 37 -8.61 7.48 16.81
CA VAL A 37 -7.18 7.27 17.06
C VAL A 37 -6.59 6.21 16.12
N GLY A 38 -7.33 5.15 15.81
CA GLY A 38 -6.93 4.13 14.84
C GLY A 38 -6.72 4.72 13.43
N GLU A 39 -7.66 5.53 12.96
CA GLU A 39 -7.54 6.27 11.69
C GLU A 39 -6.35 7.23 11.69
N MET A 40 -6.12 7.93 12.80
CA MET A 40 -4.95 8.79 12.95
C MET A 40 -3.64 8.00 12.81
N VAL A 41 -3.52 6.86 13.50
CA VAL A 41 -2.32 5.99 13.45
C VAL A 41 -2.07 5.50 12.03
N ASN A 42 -3.11 5.09 11.32
CA ASN A 42 -3.04 4.68 9.91
C ASN A 42 -2.47 5.80 9.02
N ASP A 43 -3.00 7.02 9.13
CA ASP A 43 -2.49 8.18 8.39
C ASP A 43 -1.04 8.53 8.74
N ILE A 44 -0.67 8.50 10.02
CA ILE A 44 0.72 8.69 10.46
C ILE A 44 1.63 7.62 9.84
N GLY A 45 1.18 6.37 9.80
CA GLY A 45 1.87 5.25 9.17
C GLY A 45 2.16 5.53 7.69
N ILE A 46 1.14 5.90 6.92
CA ILE A 46 1.28 6.25 5.49
C ILE A 46 2.26 7.40 5.30
N LYS A 47 2.10 8.51 6.02
CA LYS A 47 2.98 9.69 5.92
C LYS A 47 4.44 9.37 6.26
N THR A 48 4.65 8.51 7.26
CA THR A 48 5.99 8.06 7.65
C THR A 48 6.62 7.24 6.53
N ILE A 49 5.90 6.28 5.95
CA ILE A 49 6.38 5.48 4.82
C ILE A 49 6.68 6.37 3.61
N GLN A 50 5.79 7.32 3.28
CA GLN A 50 5.99 8.29 2.20
C GLN A 50 7.27 9.10 2.38
N ALA A 51 7.54 9.57 3.61
CA ALA A 51 8.75 10.32 3.92
C ALA A 51 10.02 9.47 3.72
N ILE A 52 10.01 8.21 4.17
CA ILE A 52 11.11 7.26 3.97
C ILE A 52 11.36 7.03 2.47
N ILE A 53 10.31 6.69 1.71
CA ILE A 53 10.41 6.42 0.27
C ILE A 53 10.89 7.66 -0.49
N SER A 54 10.41 8.85 -0.12
CA SER A 54 10.83 10.12 -0.73
C SER A 54 12.30 10.41 -0.49
N GLU A 55 12.80 10.16 0.72
CA GLU A 55 14.21 10.33 1.04
C GLU A 55 15.08 9.31 0.28
N LEU A 56 14.67 8.03 0.23
CA LEU A 56 15.34 7.01 -0.58
C LEU A 56 15.41 7.42 -2.06
N ASN A 57 14.31 7.89 -2.64
CA ASN A 57 14.26 8.37 -4.02
C ASN A 57 15.21 9.57 -4.24
N SER A 58 15.29 10.50 -3.28
CA SER A 58 16.23 11.63 -3.29
C SER A 58 17.68 11.16 -3.26
N ILE A 59 18.02 10.20 -2.39
CA ILE A 59 19.36 9.62 -2.27
C ILE A 59 19.78 8.94 -3.58
N ILE A 60 18.93 8.08 -4.15
CA ILE A 60 19.19 7.41 -5.45
C ILE A 60 19.41 8.45 -6.56
N LYS A 61 18.59 9.52 -6.58
CA LYS A 61 18.72 10.66 -7.52
C LYS A 61 19.97 11.52 -7.32
N LYS A 62 20.71 11.36 -6.22
CA LYS A 62 21.96 12.09 -5.96
C LYS A 62 23.20 11.18 -6.00
N SER A 63 23.01 9.86 -5.93
CA SER A 63 24.11 8.87 -5.93
C SER A 63 24.98 8.98 -7.21
N PRO A 64 26.32 9.08 -7.05
CA PRO A 64 27.29 9.00 -8.14
C PRO A 64 27.31 7.63 -8.83
N GLU A 65 27.14 6.55 -8.06
CA GLU A 65 27.11 5.18 -8.59
C GLU A 65 25.99 5.02 -9.61
N ARG A 66 24.83 5.62 -9.32
CA ARG A 66 23.70 5.65 -10.23
C ARG A 66 23.98 6.54 -11.43
N SER A 67 24.49 7.76 -11.26
CA SER A 67 24.71 8.69 -12.40
C SER A 67 25.78 8.19 -13.40
N GLY A 68 26.74 7.39 -12.94
CA GLY A 68 27.71 6.73 -13.82
C GLY A 68 27.14 5.62 -14.71
N LYS A 69 25.95 5.09 -14.39
CA LYS A 69 25.32 3.97 -15.11
C LYS A 69 23.96 4.31 -15.73
N TYR A 70 23.28 5.32 -15.21
CA TYR A 70 21.89 5.63 -15.54
C TYR A 70 21.62 7.12 -15.72
N HIS A 71 20.93 7.45 -16.81
CA HIS A 71 20.36 8.78 -17.02
C HIS A 71 18.92 8.86 -16.48
N VAL A 72 18.53 10.01 -15.92
CA VAL A 72 17.14 10.25 -15.49
C VAL A 72 16.28 10.47 -16.73
N HIS A 73 15.49 9.47 -17.13
CA HIS A 73 14.59 9.60 -18.27
C HIS A 73 13.30 10.35 -17.90
N LYS A 74 12.74 10.08 -16.71
CA LYS A 74 11.65 10.87 -16.10
C LYS A 74 11.94 11.07 -14.62
N GLY A 75 11.89 12.31 -14.15
CA GLY A 75 12.23 12.64 -12.76
C GLY A 75 11.12 12.34 -11.76
N LYS A 76 9.87 12.35 -12.20
CA LYS A 76 8.67 12.17 -11.36
C LYS A 76 7.68 11.30 -12.11
N VAL A 77 7.41 10.12 -11.57
CA VAL A 77 6.38 9.18 -12.02
C VAL A 77 5.63 8.75 -10.77
N GLU A 78 4.32 8.98 -10.78
CA GLU A 78 3.45 8.60 -9.66
C GLU A 78 3.30 7.08 -9.58
N ARG A 79 3.14 6.58 -8.35
CA ARG A 79 2.81 5.19 -8.04
C ARG A 79 1.95 5.13 -6.79
N THR A 80 0.97 4.24 -6.82
CA THR A 80 0.09 3.96 -5.69
C THR A 80 0.14 2.47 -5.37
N LEU A 81 0.30 2.14 -4.09
CA LEU A 81 0.16 0.80 -3.53
C LEU A 81 -0.89 0.83 -2.42
N ILE A 82 -1.57 -0.28 -2.19
CA ILE A 82 -2.45 -0.48 -1.04
C ILE A 82 -1.65 -1.22 0.04
N THR A 83 -1.68 -0.70 1.26
CA THR A 83 -1.03 -1.28 2.44
C THR A 83 -2.06 -1.50 3.54
N LYS A 84 -1.67 -2.18 4.63
CA LYS A 84 -2.54 -2.34 5.81
C LYS A 84 -2.96 -1.01 6.45
N PHE A 85 -2.14 0.04 6.28
CA PHE A 85 -2.41 1.37 6.83
C PHE A 85 -3.29 2.24 5.92
N GLY A 86 -3.46 1.87 4.64
CA GLY A 86 -4.13 2.73 3.67
C GLY A 86 -3.46 2.73 2.29
N GLU A 87 -3.93 3.63 1.43
CA GLU A 87 -3.30 3.92 0.15
C GLU A 87 -1.99 4.68 0.34
N LEU A 88 -0.93 4.15 -0.26
CA LEU A 88 0.41 4.70 -0.25
C LEU A 88 0.73 5.25 -1.64
N GLU A 89 0.62 6.57 -1.78
CA GLU A 89 1.03 7.30 -2.98
C GLU A 89 2.45 7.84 -2.85
N PHE A 90 3.28 7.67 -3.86
CA PHE A 90 4.63 8.18 -3.88
C PHE A 90 5.15 8.47 -5.29
N GLU A 91 6.15 9.35 -5.38
CA GLU A 91 6.87 9.63 -6.63
C GLU A 91 8.16 8.81 -6.73
N ARG A 92 8.46 8.33 -7.92
CA ARG A 92 9.71 7.64 -8.27
C ARG A 92 10.29 8.18 -9.57
N ALA A 93 11.60 8.05 -9.76
CA ALA A 93 12.22 8.34 -11.06
C ALA A 93 12.31 7.10 -11.95
N TYR A 94 12.21 7.33 -13.25
CA TYR A 94 12.40 6.33 -14.29
C TYR A 94 13.73 6.58 -14.97
N TYR A 95 14.57 5.55 -15.02
CA TYR A 95 15.95 5.66 -15.46
C TYR A 95 16.15 4.89 -16.77
N LYS A 96 17.06 5.40 -17.61
CA LYS A 96 17.59 4.68 -18.77
C LYS A 96 19.03 4.30 -18.48
N ASN A 97 19.39 3.02 -18.64
CA ASN A 97 20.78 2.61 -18.56
C ASN A 97 21.56 3.19 -19.75
N ILE A 98 22.79 3.66 -19.48
CA ILE A 98 23.61 4.33 -20.48
C ILE A 98 24.20 3.32 -21.47
N ASN A 99 24.53 2.12 -21.00
CA ASN A 99 25.20 1.07 -21.78
C ASN A 99 24.20 0.06 -22.36
N GLU A 100 23.19 -0.29 -21.57
CA GLU A 100 22.15 -1.22 -21.96
C GLU A 100 20.94 -0.39 -22.37
N ASN A 101 20.33 -0.61 -23.54
CA ASN A 101 19.16 0.14 -23.97
C ASN A 101 17.88 -0.28 -23.21
N ASN A 102 17.97 -0.44 -21.89
CA ASN A 102 16.91 -0.82 -20.98
C ASN A 102 16.55 0.35 -20.04
N TYR A 103 15.42 0.19 -19.39
CA TYR A 103 14.87 1.18 -18.48
C TYR A 103 14.45 0.51 -17.17
N VAL A 104 14.57 1.26 -16.07
CA VAL A 104 14.37 0.71 -14.74
C VAL A 104 13.81 1.75 -13.77
N TYR A 105 12.99 1.29 -12.83
CA TYR A 105 12.62 2.03 -11.63
C TYR A 105 13.50 1.53 -10.48
N ILE A 106 14.67 2.15 -10.29
CA ILE A 106 15.65 1.69 -9.28
C ILE A 106 15.04 1.63 -7.87
N LEU A 107 14.13 2.57 -7.56
CA LEU A 107 13.43 2.58 -6.28
C LEU A 107 12.57 1.34 -6.06
N ASP A 108 11.86 0.88 -7.09
CA ASP A 108 11.03 -0.33 -7.01
C ASP A 108 11.90 -1.57 -6.79
N GLU A 109 12.99 -1.72 -7.55
CA GLU A 109 13.93 -2.84 -7.42
C GLU A 109 14.53 -2.91 -6.01
N LEU A 110 14.92 -1.76 -5.44
CA LEU A 110 15.45 -1.68 -4.08
C LEU A 110 14.42 -2.05 -3.01
N LEU A 111 13.15 -1.72 -3.25
CA LEU A 111 12.04 -2.02 -2.33
C LEU A 111 11.42 -3.39 -2.58
N GLY A 112 11.87 -4.12 -3.61
CA GLY A 112 11.29 -5.41 -4.00
C GLY A 112 9.85 -5.28 -4.51
N ILE A 113 9.50 -4.15 -5.13
CA ILE A 113 8.15 -3.89 -5.63
C ILE A 113 8.03 -4.37 -7.08
N GLU A 114 7.11 -5.29 -7.35
CA GLU A 114 6.91 -5.83 -8.70
C GLU A 114 6.24 -4.81 -9.64
N LYS A 115 6.56 -4.84 -10.95
CA LYS A 115 6.14 -3.83 -11.94
C LYS A 115 4.65 -3.46 -11.88
N TYR A 116 3.79 -4.46 -11.72
CA TYR A 116 2.33 -4.32 -11.69
C TYR A 116 1.72 -4.57 -10.30
N GLU A 117 2.55 -4.58 -9.26
CA GLU A 117 2.09 -4.70 -7.89
C GLU A 117 1.19 -3.53 -7.50
N ARG A 118 0.03 -3.85 -6.95
CA ARG A 118 -0.94 -2.86 -6.42
C ARG A 118 -1.21 -3.01 -4.94
N VAL A 119 -0.95 -4.20 -4.38
CA VAL A 119 -1.20 -4.53 -2.97
C VAL A 119 0.13 -5.02 -2.41
N GLU A 120 0.58 -4.39 -1.33
CA GLU A 120 1.84 -4.71 -0.67
C GLU A 120 1.82 -6.12 -0.07
N GLY A 121 3.00 -6.77 -0.03
CA GLY A 121 3.15 -8.19 0.30
C GLY A 121 2.58 -8.59 1.67
N ASN A 122 2.83 -7.82 2.73
CA ASN A 122 2.29 -8.12 4.05
C ASN A 122 0.76 -8.03 4.09
N LEU A 123 0.16 -7.05 3.40
CA LEU A 123 -1.29 -6.99 3.26
C LEU A 123 -1.85 -8.19 2.48
N LYS A 124 -1.16 -8.64 1.43
CA LYS A 124 -1.56 -9.89 0.74
C LYS A 124 -1.56 -11.08 1.71
N GLY A 125 -0.53 -11.20 2.55
CA GLY A 125 -0.43 -12.23 3.58
C GLY A 125 -1.61 -12.18 4.56
N ASP A 126 -1.88 -11.01 5.13
CA ASP A 126 -2.98 -10.82 6.08
C ASP A 126 -4.35 -11.17 5.48
N ILE A 127 -4.58 -10.83 4.20
CA ILE A 127 -5.79 -11.22 3.47
C ILE A 127 -5.87 -12.74 3.28
N LEU A 128 -4.77 -13.41 2.94
CA LEU A 128 -4.73 -14.86 2.76
C LEU A 128 -5.05 -15.58 4.07
N ASP A 129 -4.41 -15.16 5.15
CA ASP A 129 -4.58 -15.74 6.48
C ASP A 129 -6.04 -15.61 6.94
N LYS A 130 -6.62 -14.40 6.86
CA LYS A 130 -8.04 -14.17 7.22
C LYS A 130 -9.03 -14.85 6.28
N SER A 131 -8.66 -15.08 5.02
CA SER A 131 -9.54 -15.78 4.05
C SER A 131 -9.73 -17.27 4.36
N THR A 132 -8.99 -17.82 5.33
CA THR A 132 -9.22 -19.18 5.83
C THR A 132 -10.46 -19.28 6.71
N ASP A 133 -10.80 -18.21 7.43
CA ASP A 133 -11.88 -18.18 8.41
C ASP A 133 -13.12 -17.41 7.93
N VAL A 134 -12.94 -16.39 7.10
CA VAL A 134 -14.02 -15.52 6.63
C VAL A 134 -14.07 -15.41 5.11
N SER A 135 -15.19 -14.89 4.59
CA SER A 135 -15.32 -14.64 3.15
C SER A 135 -14.24 -13.69 2.64
N TYR A 136 -13.83 -13.85 1.37
CA TYR A 136 -12.76 -13.05 0.75
C TYR A 136 -12.98 -11.53 0.87
N LYS A 137 -14.22 -11.07 0.70
CA LYS A 137 -14.54 -9.64 0.86
C LYS A 137 -14.32 -9.19 2.31
N LYS A 138 -14.78 -10.00 3.26
CA LYS A 138 -14.63 -9.70 4.69
C LYS A 138 -13.18 -9.76 5.15
N ALA A 139 -12.38 -10.68 4.61
CA ALA A 139 -10.95 -10.74 4.89
C ALA A 139 -10.26 -9.43 4.49
N ALA A 140 -10.54 -8.91 3.29
CA ALA A 140 -10.00 -7.63 2.85
C ALA A 140 -10.45 -6.45 3.73
N GLU A 141 -11.75 -6.34 4.02
CA GLU A 141 -12.31 -5.30 4.89
C GLU A 141 -11.68 -5.30 6.30
N LEU A 142 -11.26 -6.47 6.80
CA LEU A 142 -10.60 -6.60 8.10
C LEU A 142 -9.08 -6.36 8.03
N SER A 143 -8.48 -6.24 6.84
CA SER A 143 -7.02 -6.18 6.67
C SER A 143 -6.50 -4.79 6.33
N THR A 144 -7.35 -3.93 5.78
CA THR A 144 -6.99 -2.56 5.38
C THR A 144 -8.23 -1.67 5.39
N PRO A 145 -8.10 -0.36 5.68
CA PRO A 145 -9.21 0.58 5.54
C PRO A 145 -9.61 0.85 4.07
N VAL A 146 -8.83 0.36 3.10
CA VAL A 146 -9.09 0.57 1.66
C VAL A 146 -9.99 -0.54 1.13
N ASP A 147 -11.07 -0.19 0.42
CA ASP A 147 -11.92 -1.19 -0.22
C ASP A 147 -11.17 -1.90 -1.36
N ILE A 148 -11.01 -3.22 -1.22
CA ILE A 148 -10.35 -4.06 -2.22
C ILE A 148 -11.42 -4.90 -2.92
N SER A 149 -11.44 -4.79 -4.26
CA SER A 149 -12.38 -5.57 -5.07
C SER A 149 -12.23 -7.08 -4.86
N ARG A 150 -13.35 -7.81 -4.93
CA ARG A 150 -13.37 -9.28 -4.86
C ARG A 150 -12.44 -9.93 -5.88
N GLU A 151 -12.32 -9.37 -7.08
CA GLU A 151 -11.41 -9.87 -8.13
C GLU A 151 -9.95 -9.71 -7.74
N THR A 152 -9.58 -8.60 -7.09
CA THR A 152 -8.23 -8.41 -6.55
C THR A 152 -7.92 -9.44 -5.47
N VAL A 153 -8.84 -9.67 -4.52
CA VAL A 153 -8.65 -10.70 -3.47
C VAL A 153 -8.51 -12.08 -4.10
N LYS A 154 -9.37 -12.44 -5.04
CA LYS A 154 -9.30 -13.71 -5.77
C LYS A 154 -7.98 -13.88 -6.52
N LYS A 155 -7.46 -12.80 -7.11
CA LYS A 155 -6.14 -12.79 -7.77
C LYS A 155 -5.02 -13.05 -6.75
N ILE A 156 -5.04 -12.38 -5.60
CA ILE A 156 -4.08 -12.60 -4.50
C ILE A 156 -4.10 -14.07 -4.06
N ILE A 157 -5.28 -14.62 -3.79
CA ILE A 157 -5.45 -16.02 -3.38
C ILE A 157 -4.94 -16.97 -4.46
N ARG A 158 -5.24 -16.73 -5.74
CA ARG A 158 -4.76 -17.61 -6.82
C ARG A 158 -3.25 -17.54 -7.01
N GLU A 159 -2.65 -16.36 -6.87
CA GLU A 159 -1.22 -16.14 -7.05
C GLU A 159 -0.39 -16.71 -5.90
N ASN A 160 -0.95 -16.84 -4.70
CA ASN A 160 -0.24 -17.28 -3.49
C ASN A 160 -0.76 -18.60 -2.90
N GLY A 161 -1.94 -19.07 -3.33
CA GLY A 161 -2.61 -20.29 -2.88
C GLY A 161 -2.13 -21.56 -3.57
N ALA A 162 -1.08 -21.49 -4.41
CA ALA A 162 -0.37 -22.66 -4.91
C ALA A 162 0.57 -23.26 -3.85
N ILE A 163 0.12 -23.32 -2.60
CA ILE A 163 0.78 -24.06 -1.52
C ILE A 163 -0.20 -25.15 -1.09
N GLY A 164 -0.06 -26.34 -1.69
CA GLY A 164 -0.56 -27.63 -1.18
C GLY A 164 -2.07 -27.89 -1.22
N ASN A 165 -2.51 -28.60 -2.27
CA ASN A 165 -3.77 -29.34 -2.39
C ASN A 165 -5.09 -28.55 -2.29
N LEU A 166 -5.62 -28.19 -3.45
CA LEU A 166 -6.86 -28.81 -3.96
C LEU A 166 -6.87 -28.57 -5.48
N GLU A 167 -6.76 -29.64 -6.27
CA GLU A 167 -7.32 -29.62 -7.62
C GLU A 167 -8.81 -29.31 -7.47
N LEU A 168 -9.17 -28.03 -7.60
CA LEU A 168 -10.55 -27.66 -7.82
C LEU A 168 -10.89 -28.18 -9.21
N ASP A 169 -11.64 -29.28 -9.28
CA ASP A 169 -12.21 -29.78 -10.53
C ASP A 169 -13.13 -28.70 -11.10
N ILE A 170 -12.59 -27.90 -12.02
CA ILE A 170 -13.30 -26.80 -12.65
C ILE A 170 -14.26 -27.43 -13.66
N GLY A 171 -15.47 -27.75 -13.20
CA GLY A 171 -16.55 -28.22 -14.06
C GLY A 171 -16.65 -27.35 -15.32
N LYS A 172 -16.62 -28.01 -16.49
CA LYS A 172 -16.57 -27.34 -17.81
C LYS A 172 -17.56 -26.18 -17.87
N LYS A 173 -17.07 -25.00 -18.28
CA LYS A 173 -17.90 -23.81 -18.55
C LYS A 173 -19.07 -24.21 -19.47
N ARG A 174 -20.30 -23.96 -19.02
CA ARG A 174 -21.48 -24.06 -19.89
C ARG A 174 -21.30 -23.09 -21.05
N LYS A 175 -21.34 -23.61 -22.29
CA LYS A 175 -21.48 -22.78 -23.49
C LYS A 175 -22.84 -22.10 -23.42
N VAL A 176 -22.85 -20.78 -23.34
CA VAL A 176 -24.05 -19.98 -23.54
C VAL A 176 -24.17 -19.78 -25.04
N ASN A 177 -25.25 -20.29 -25.64
CA ASN A 177 -25.60 -19.95 -27.02
C ASN A 177 -26.23 -18.56 -26.99
N THR A 178 -25.57 -17.60 -27.62
CA THR A 178 -26.17 -16.30 -27.92
C THR A 178 -27.11 -16.48 -29.12
N ILE A 179 -28.34 -15.98 -28.98
CA ILE A 179 -29.34 -15.88 -30.06
C ILE A 179 -29.00 -14.70 -30.95
#